data_AF-A0A7G8XCZ5-F1
#
_entry.id   AF-A0A7G8XCZ5-F1
#
_cell.length_a   1.000
_cell.length_b   1.000
_cell.length_c   1.000
_cell.angle_alpha   90.00
_cell.angle_beta   90.00
_cell.angle_gamma   90.00
#
_symmetry.space_group_name_H-M   'P 1'
#
loop_
_entity.id
_entity.type
_entity.pdbx_description
1 polymer ?
#
loop_
_entity_poly.entity_id
_entity_poly.type
_entity_poly.pdbx_seq_one_letter_code
_entity_poly.pdbx_strand_id
1 'polypeptide(L)' 'MAIALERVPGQVVKAELDYDDGMLVYEIDVRTAEGHKYEVKIDANTGAVLRVKLD' A
#
# COMPACT_ATOMS: atom_id res chain seq x y z
N MET A 1 7.86 2.04 12.15
CA MET A 1 6.78 1.36 11.39
C MET A 1 5.48 2.14 11.60
N ALA A 2 5.36 3.33 11.00
CA ALA A 2 4.25 4.25 11.28
C ALA A 2 3.72 5.00 10.04
N ILE A 3 4.30 4.80 8.85
CA ILE A 3 4.10 5.77 7.75
C ILE A 3 2.98 5.34 6.77
N ALA A 4 2.56 4.07 6.78
CA ALA A 4 1.56 3.57 5.83
C ALA A 4 0.10 3.81 6.26
N LEU A 5 -0.18 3.89 7.57
CA LEU A 5 -1.56 3.97 8.10
C LEU A 5 -2.12 5.40 8.24
N GLU A 6 -1.30 6.44 8.07
CA GLU A 6 -1.75 7.83 8.26
C GLU A 6 -2.34 8.48 6.99
N ARG A 7 -2.24 7.85 5.81
CA ARG A 7 -2.62 8.48 4.54
C ARG A 7 -3.98 8.08 3.98
N VAL A 8 -4.63 7.06 4.53
CA VAL A 8 -5.99 6.66 4.13
C VAL A 8 -6.75 6.20 5.39
N PRO A 9 -7.84 6.89 5.82
CA PRO A 9 -8.72 6.36 6.85
C PRO A 9 -9.46 5.12 6.30
N GLY A 10 -8.86 3.95 6.52
CA GLY A 10 -9.35 2.68 6.02
C GLY A 10 -8.69 1.50 6.73
N GLN A 11 -9.23 0.31 6.52
CA GLN A 11 -8.63 -0.93 7.01
C GLN A 11 -7.70 -1.49 5.95
N VAL A 12 -6.47 -1.81 6.34
CA VAL A 12 -5.60 -2.65 5.53
C VAL A 12 -6.24 -4.02 5.46
N VAL A 13 -6.69 -4.41 4.27
CA VAL A 13 -7.32 -5.72 4.02
C VAL A 13 -6.30 -6.73 3.52
N LYS A 14 -5.20 -6.27 2.94
CA LYS A 14 -4.12 -7.11 2.45
C LYS A 14 -2.79 -6.37 2.51
N ALA A 15 -1.72 -7.08 2.82
CA ALA A 15 -0.37 -6.60 2.68
C ALA A 15 0.47 -7.78 2.16
N GLU A 16 0.98 -7.64 0.95
CA GLU A 16 1.84 -8.63 0.30
C GLU A 16 3.17 -7.99 -0.08
N LEU A 17 4.23 -8.80 0.00
CA LEU A 17 5.55 -8.43 -0.46
C LEU A 17 5.77 -9.06 -1.82
N ASP A 18 5.94 -8.22 -2.83
CA ASP A 18 6.17 -8.61 -4.20
C ASP A 18 7.57 -8.18 -4.67
N TYR A 19 8.03 -8.75 -5.78
CA TYR A 19 9.33 -8.48 -6.38
C TYR A 19 9.12 -8.07 -7.83
N ASP A 20 9.13 -6.76 -8.09
CA ASP A 20 8.86 -6.17 -9.40
C ASP A 20 10.11 -5.48 -9.93
N ASP A 21 10.49 -5.74 -11.19
CA ASP A 21 11.65 -5.15 -11.87
C ASP A 21 12.98 -5.15 -11.08
N GLY A 22 13.23 -6.19 -10.28
CA GLY A 22 14.45 -6.27 -9.48
C GLY A 22 14.34 -5.63 -8.09
N MET A 23 13.20 -5.04 -7.75
CA MET A 23 12.93 -4.30 -6.52
C MET A 23 11.85 -5.00 -5.68
N LEU A 24 12.10 -5.09 -4.37
CA LEU A 24 11.06 -5.48 -3.41
C LEU A 24 10.07 -4.35 -3.22
N VAL A 25 8.79 -4.66 -3.37
CA VAL A 25 7.68 -3.72 -3.20
C VAL A 25 6.61 -4.33 -2.29
N TYR A 26 6.16 -3.55 -1.32
CA TYR A 26 4.96 -3.86 -0.54
C TYR A 26 3.74 -3.36 -1.27
N GLU A 27 2.83 -4.27 -1.58
CA GLU A 27 1.49 -3.96 -2.05
C GLU A 27 0.52 -4.02 -0.87
N ILE A 28 -0.14 -2.90 -0.61
CA ILE A 28 -1.07 -2.75 0.52
C ILE A 28 -2.43 -2.39 -0.05
N ASP A 29 -3.39 -3.27 0.16
CA ASP A 29 -4.79 -2.99 -0.14
C ASP A 29 -5.46 -2.35 1.07
N VAL A 30 -6.01 -1.16 0.88
CA VAL A 30 -6.74 -0.42 1.89
C VAL A 30 -8.18 -0.28 1.48
N ARG A 31 -9.10 -0.76 2.31
CA ARG A 31 -10.53 -0.56 2.14
C ARG A 31 -11.02 0.56 3.04
N THR A 32 -11.62 1.58 2.45
CA THR A 32 -12.24 2.69 3.19
C THR A 32 -13.62 2.31 3.71
N ALA A 33 -14.11 3.06 4.70
CA ALA A 33 -15.46 2.90 5.23
C ALA A 33 -16.56 3.13 4.18
N GLU A 34 -16.26 3.94 3.15
CA GLU A 34 -17.16 4.20 2.01
C GLU A 34 -17.20 3.03 1.01
N GLY A 35 -16.39 1.99 1.23
CA GLY A 35 -16.34 0.79 0.39
C GLY A 35 -15.33 0.87 -0.76
N HIS A 36 -14.66 2.01 -0.95
CA HIS A 36 -13.58 2.16 -1.93
C HIS A 36 -12.34 1.36 -1.53
N LYS A 37 -11.66 0.80 -2.52
CA LYS A 37 -10.38 0.10 -2.34
C LYS A 37 -9.25 0.92 -2.94
N TYR A 38 -8.17 1.02 -2.20
CA TYR A 38 -6.95 1.68 -2.63
C TYR A 38 -5.83 0.66 -2.62
N GLU A 39 -5.13 0.55 -3.74
CA GLU A 39 -3.89 -0.20 -3.85
C GLU A 39 -2.73 0.78 -3.66
N VAL A 40 -1.90 0.51 -2.65
CA VAL A 40 -0.74 1.32 -2.31
C VAL A 40 0.52 0.47 -2.50
N LYS A 41 1.37 0.85 -3.45
CA LYS A 41 2.69 0.22 -3.63
C LYS A 41 3.76 1.06 -2.94
N ILE A 42 4.57 0.41 -2.13
CA ILE A 42 5.64 1.03 -1.33
C ILE A 42 6.94 0.28 -1.61
N ASP A 43 8.03 1.00 -1.87
CA ASP A 43 9.37 0.42 -1.94
C ASP A 43 9.73 -0.21 -0.58
N ALA A 44 10.01 -1.50 -0.57
CA ALA A 44 10.30 -2.23 0.66
C ALA A 44 11.66 -1.90 1.27
N ASN A 45 12.60 -1.39 0.48
CA ASN A 45 13.94 -1.01 0.95
C ASN A 45 13.93 0.38 1.59
N THR A 46 13.22 1.33 0.99
CA THR A 46 13.23 2.74 1.41
C THR A 46 11.99 3.16 2.20
N GLY A 47 10.88 2.41 2.08
CA GLY A 47 9.59 2.80 2.60
C GLY A 47 8.90 3.93 1.81
N ALA A 48 9.42 4.28 0.63
CA ALA A 48 8.85 5.32 -0.22
C ALA A 48 7.56 4.81 -0.89
N VAL A 49 6.49 5.63 -0.88
CA VAL A 49 5.26 5.29 -1.61
C VAL A 49 5.53 5.51 -3.10
N LEU A 50 5.53 4.43 -3.86
CA LEU A 50 5.75 4.45 -5.30
C LEU A 50 4.45 4.75 -6.05
N ARG A 51 3.32 4.23 -5.56
CA ARG A 51 2.04 4.37 -6.23
C ARG A 51 0.88 4.30 -5.26
N VAL A 52 -0.14 5.10 -5.52
CA VAL A 52 -1.46 4.99 -4.90
C VAL A 52 -2.48 4.99 -6.05
N LYS A 53 -3.33 3.97 -6.10
CA LYS A 53 -4.37 3.84 -7.12
C LYS A 53 -5.69 3.49 -6.43
N LEU A 54 -6.77 4.15 -6.86
CA LEU A 54 -8.13 3.73 -6.53
C LEU A 54 -8.51 2.57 -7.47
N ASP A 55 -8.93 1.45 -6.89
CA ASP A 55 -9.46 0.28 -7.60
C ASP A 55 -10.98 0.40 -7.80
#